data_AF-A0A534ANR7-F1
#
_entry.id   AF-A0A534ANR7-F1
#
_cell.length_a   1.000
_cell.length_b   1.000
_cell.length_c   1.000
_cell.angle_alpha   90.00
_cell.angle_beta   90.00
_cell.angle_gamma   90.00
#
_symmetry.space_group_name_H-M   'P 1'
#
loop_
_entity.id
_entity.type
_entity.pdbx_description
1 polymer ?
#
loop_
_entity_poly.entity_id
_entity_poly.type
_entity_poly.pdbx_seq_one_letter_code
_entity_poly.pdbx_strand_id
1 'polypeptide(L)'
;MIPNRIGRHEESWLLLPWLANGRLSPRERLEVEEHLSECAACTEELARQRLMCQLLTEPERVTYAPGPSFRRLMDRIDGHGSREPRVGPSAQARASAASAAVWREP
;
A
#
# COMPACT_ATOMS: atom_id res chain seq x y z
N MET A 1 14.96 -38.49 9.83
CA MET A 1 14.72 -37.56 8.71
C MET A 1 14.17 -36.27 9.33
N ILE A 2 15.05 -35.30 9.60
CA ILE A 2 14.63 -34.01 10.19
C ILE A 2 14.07 -33.20 9.03
N PRO A 3 12.75 -32.92 8.97
CA PRO A 3 12.18 -32.24 7.83
C PRO A 3 12.79 -30.85 7.69
N ASN A 4 12.82 -30.34 6.46
CA ASN A 4 13.35 -29.04 6.04
C ASN A 4 12.57 -27.87 6.69
N ARG A 5 12.64 -27.76 8.03
CA ARG A 5 11.92 -26.78 8.84
C ARG A 5 12.48 -25.38 8.70
N ILE A 6 13.78 -25.25 8.45
CA ILE A 6 14.44 -23.96 8.23
C ILE A 6 14.00 -23.37 6.88
N GLY A 7 14.03 -24.15 5.79
CA GLY A 7 13.59 -23.68 4.47
C GLY A 7 12.10 -23.32 4.43
N ARG A 8 11.24 -24.14 5.04
CA ARG A 8 9.80 -23.81 5.17
C ARG A 8 9.54 -22.57 6.01
N HIS A 9 10.35 -22.33 7.04
CA HIS A 9 10.26 -21.13 7.86
C HIS A 9 10.61 -19.88 7.06
N GLU A 10 11.74 -19.88 6.35
CA GLU A 10 12.17 -18.75 5.51
C GLU A 10 11.16 -18.45 4.39
N GLU A 11 10.68 -19.48 3.70
CA GLU A 11 9.67 -19.33 2.65
C GLU A 11 8.36 -18.78 3.21
N SER A 12 7.89 -19.31 4.33
CA SER A 12 6.69 -18.79 5.00
C SER A 12 6.89 -17.33 5.40
N TRP A 13 8.06 -16.96 5.92
CA TRP A 13 8.39 -15.60 6.34
C TRP A 13 8.30 -14.59 5.19
N LEU A 14 8.74 -14.97 3.99
CA LEU A 14 8.63 -14.16 2.78
C LEU A 14 7.17 -14.00 2.31
N LEU A 15 6.31 -14.98 2.60
CA LEU A 15 4.91 -14.99 2.20
C LEU A 15 3.98 -14.30 3.22
N LEU A 16 4.39 -14.11 4.48
CA LEU A 16 3.57 -13.46 5.51
C LEU A 16 3.01 -12.09 5.11
N PRO A 17 3.77 -11.17 4.47
CA PRO A 17 3.21 -9.86 4.07
C PRO A 17 2.09 -10.01 3.04
N TRP A 18 2.19 -10.99 2.15
CA TRP A 18 1.17 -11.28 1.15
C TRP A 18 -0.06 -11.94 1.77
N LEU A 19 0.14 -12.75 2.81
CA LEU A 19 -0.95 -13.31 3.62
C LEU A 19 -1.68 -12.22 4.40
N ALA A 20 -0.95 -11.30 5.02
CA ALA A 20 -1.51 -10.17 5.75
C ALA A 20 -2.36 -9.27 4.84
N ASN A 21 -1.91 -9.05 3.60
CA ASN A 21 -2.62 -8.27 2.59
C ASN A 21 -3.69 -9.05 1.81
N GLY A 22 -3.85 -10.36 2.05
CA GLY A 22 -4.83 -11.19 1.37
C GLY A 22 -4.58 -11.43 -0.13
N ARG A 23 -3.31 -11.38 -0.58
CA ARG A 23 -2.93 -11.49 -2.00
C ARG A 23 -2.27 -12.82 -2.40
N LEU A 24 -2.16 -13.77 -1.48
CA LEU A 24 -1.62 -15.11 -1.77
C LEU A 24 -2.58 -15.95 -2.61
N SER A 25 -2.01 -16.83 -3.44
CA SER A 25 -2.80 -17.87 -4.08
C SER A 25 -3.35 -18.87 -3.05
N PRO A 26 -4.44 -19.61 -3.36
CA PRO A 26 -4.99 -20.60 -2.43
C PRO A 26 -4.00 -21.69 -2.03
N ARG A 27 -3.11 -22.10 -2.96
CA ARG A 27 -2.08 -23.12 -2.71
C ARG A 27 -1.05 -22.63 -1.70
N GLU A 28 -0.46 -21.47 -1.96
CA GLU A 28 0.56 -20.88 -1.08
C GLU A 28 -0.01 -20.56 0.30
N ARG A 29 -1.26 -20.10 0.34
CA ARG A 29 -1.96 -19.84 1.61
C ARG A 29 -2.04 -21.10 2.47
N LEU A 30 -2.43 -22.25 1.89
CA LEU A 30 -2.50 -23.53 2.61
C LEU A 30 -1.13 -23.94 3.16
N GLU A 31 -0.08 -23.81 2.35
CA GLU A 31 1.29 -24.19 2.73
C GLU A 31 1.84 -23.33 3.89
N VAL A 32 1.52 -22.04 3.88
CA VAL A 32 1.90 -21.11 4.96
C VAL A 32 1.05 -21.34 6.21
N GLU A 33 -0.26 -21.57 6.06
CA GLU A 33 -1.17 -21.83 7.19
C GLU A 33 -0.82 -23.12 7.94
N GLU A 34 -0.40 -24.16 7.22
CA GLU A 34 0.12 -25.39 7.84
C GLU A 34 1.36 -25.08 8.71
N HIS A 35 2.33 -24.33 8.18
CA HIS A 35 3.53 -23.95 8.94
C HIS A 35 3.22 -23.04 10.14
N LEU A 36 2.26 -22.12 9.99
CA LEU A 36 1.80 -21.26 11.09
C LEU A 36 1.23 -22.07 12.26
N SER A 37 0.57 -23.21 11.98
CA SER A 37 0.06 -24.08 13.05
C SER A 37 1.17 -24.71 13.91
N GLU A 38 2.39 -24.83 13.37
CA GLU A 38 3.54 -25.42 14.05
C GLU A 38 4.55 -24.39 14.57
N CYS A 39 4.48 -23.13 14.12
CA CYS A 39 5.48 -22.10 14.39
C CYS A 39 4.89 -20.85 15.04
N ALA A 40 5.09 -20.72 16.36
CA ALA A 40 4.67 -19.55 17.13
C ALA A 40 5.30 -18.25 16.62
N ALA A 41 6.59 -18.27 16.27
CA ALA A 41 7.30 -17.09 15.78
C ALA A 41 6.68 -16.51 14.49
N CYS A 42 6.31 -17.36 13.53
CA CYS A 42 5.64 -16.91 12.31
C CYS A 42 4.21 -16.41 12.58
N THR A 43 3.53 -16.97 13.58
CA THR A 43 2.18 -16.55 13.98
C THR A 43 2.21 -15.16 14.63
N GLU A 44 3.17 -14.91 15.53
CA GLU A 44 3.41 -13.61 16.14
C GLU A 44 3.75 -12.55 15.08
N GLU A 45 4.63 -12.91 14.14
CA GLU A 45 5.00 -12.04 13.03
C GLU A 45 3.78 -11.66 12.17
N LEU A 46 2.95 -12.64 11.79
CA LEU A 46 1.74 -12.40 11.04
C LEU A 46 0.77 -11.47 11.77
N ALA A 47 0.61 -11.65 13.09
CA ALA A 47 -0.25 -10.78 13.90
C ALA A 47 0.26 -9.33 13.89
N ARG A 48 1.57 -9.14 14.02
CA ARG A 48 2.21 -7.82 13.97
C ARG A 48 2.04 -7.15 12.60
N GLN A 49 2.23 -7.91 11.51
CA GLN A 49 2.03 -7.41 10.15
C GLN A 49 0.57 -7.04 9.89
N ARG A 50 -0.39 -7.85 10.35
CA ARG A 50 -1.83 -7.54 10.24
C ARG A 50 -2.20 -6.26 10.98
N LEU A 51 -1.66 -6.05 12.18
CA LEU A 51 -1.87 -4.81 12.93
C LEU A 51 -1.33 -3.60 12.15
N MET A 52 -0.13 -3.71 11.56
CA MET A 52 0.42 -2.64 10.72
C MET A 52 -0.45 -2.36 9.50
N CYS A 53 -0.90 -3.40 8.78
CA CYS A 53 -1.82 -3.25 7.66
C CYS A 53 -3.12 -2.56 8.10
N GLN A 54 -3.68 -2.90 9.26
CA GLN A 54 -4.87 -2.26 9.81
C GLN A 54 -4.62 -0.78 10.10
N LEU A 55 -3.56 -0.44 10.84
CA LEU A 55 -3.24 0.95 11.17
C LEU A 55 -2.99 1.83 9.94
N LEU A 56 -2.39 1.27 8.87
CA LEU A 56 -2.14 1.99 7.63
C LEU A 56 -3.37 2.08 6.72
N THR A 57 -4.29 1.11 6.80
CA THR A 57 -5.50 1.06 5.96
C THR A 57 -6.68 1.74 6.63
N GLU A 58 -6.66 1.85 7.96
CA GLU A 58 -7.70 2.54 8.71
C GLU A 58 -7.71 3.99 8.23
N PRO A 59 -8.78 4.41 7.52
CA PRO A 59 -8.84 5.77 7.04
C PRO A 59 -8.90 6.62 8.30
N GLU A 60 -7.82 7.36 8.57
CA GLU A 60 -7.93 8.53 9.42
C GLU A 60 -9.17 9.26 8.92
N ARG A 61 -10.12 9.54 9.82
CA ARG A 61 -11.41 10.16 9.49
C ARG A 61 -11.22 11.61 9.05
N VAL A 62 -10.25 11.88 8.19
CA VAL A 62 -10.27 12.98 7.27
C VAL A 62 -11.61 12.84 6.55
N THR A 63 -12.50 13.78 6.84
CA THR A 63 -13.72 13.96 6.05
C THR A 63 -13.27 14.50 4.70
N TYR A 64 -12.63 13.65 3.91
CA TYR A 64 -12.25 13.93 2.55
C TYR A 64 -13.55 13.81 1.76
N ALA A 65 -14.29 14.92 1.68
CA ALA A 65 -15.45 15.04 0.80
C ALA A 65 -14.92 15.31 -0.61
N PRO A 66 -14.62 14.30 -1.43
CA PRO A 66 -13.94 14.49 -2.70
C PRO A 66 -14.92 15.03 -3.75
N GLY A 67 -16.20 15.20 -3.39
CA GLY A 67 -17.35 15.17 -4.29
C GLY A 67 -17.14 15.95 -5.58
N PRO A 68 -16.74 17.23 -5.55
CA PRO A 68 -16.57 18.01 -6.76
C PRO A 68 -15.34 17.62 -7.60
N SER A 69 -14.22 17.26 -6.96
CA SER A 69 -12.96 16.92 -7.65
C SER A 69 -12.97 15.50 -8.21
N PHE A 70 -13.51 14.56 -7.44
CA PHE A 70 -13.69 13.17 -7.86
C PHE A 70 -14.73 13.04 -8.95
N ARG A 71 -15.86 13.79 -8.89
CA ARG A 71 -16.84 13.81 -9.99
C ARG A 71 -16.24 14.31 -11.29
N ARG A 72 -15.47 15.42 -11.26
CA ARG A 72 -14.74 15.91 -12.44
C ARG A 72 -13.72 14.91 -12.99
N LEU A 73 -13.10 14.13 -12.11
CA LEU A 73 -12.18 13.07 -12.52
C LEU A 73 -12.93 11.92 -13.19
N MET A 74 -14.04 11.47 -12.59
CA MET A 74 -14.89 10.41 -13.16
C MET A 74 -15.48 10.83 -14.50
N ASP A 75 -15.99 12.06 -14.64
CA ASP A 75 -16.50 12.58 -15.92
C ASP A 75 -15.44 12.55 -17.04
N ARG A 76 -14.15 12.73 -16.70
CA ARG A 76 -13.03 12.60 -17.65
C ARG A 76 -12.71 11.15 -17.99
N ILE A 77 -12.80 10.24 -17.02
CA ILE A 77 -12.55 8.80 -17.21
C ILE A 77 -13.67 8.18 -18.06
N ASP A 78 -14.92 8.56 -17.78
CA ASP A 78 -16.12 8.09 -18.48
C ASP A 78 -16.28 8.73 -19.87
N GLY A 79 -15.36 9.61 -20.27
CA GLY A 79 -15.36 10.27 -21.58
C GLY A 79 -16.47 11.32 -21.76
N HIS A 80 -17.19 11.67 -20.69
CA HIS A 80 -18.24 12.71 -20.68
C HIS A 80 -17.66 14.14 -20.59
N GLY A 81 -16.36 14.27 -20.35
CA GLY A 81 -15.67 15.54 -20.44
C GLY A 81 -15.59 16.05 -21.87
N SER A 82 -16.47 16.98 -22.25
CA SER A 82 -16.31 17.77 -23.46
C SER A 82 -14.91 18.38 -23.46
N ARG A 83 -14.07 17.96 -24.41
CA ARG A 83 -12.75 18.55 -24.59
C ARG A 83 -12.90 19.91 -25.23
N GLU A 84 -12.93 20.95 -24.41
CA GLU A 84 -12.45 22.27 -24.83
C GLU A 84 -11.09 22.56 -24.18
N PRO A 85 -10.04 22.84 -24.98
CA PRO A 85 -8.74 23.24 -24.45
C PRO A 85 -8.85 24.64 -23.85
N ARG A 86 -8.61 24.78 -22.55
CA ARG A 86 -8.32 26.09 -21.96
C ARG A 86 -6.84 26.41 -22.17
N VAL A 87 -6.56 27.09 -23.28
CA VAL A 87 -5.38 27.97 -23.36
C VAL A 87 -5.69 29.18 -22.49
N GLY A 88 -5.10 29.22 -21.29
CA GLY A 88 -5.11 30.40 -20.42
C GLY A 88 -3.67 30.84 -20.18
N PRO A 89 -3.32 32.13 -20.36
CA PRO A 89 -1.96 32.60 -20.14
C PRO A 89 -1.70 32.77 -18.64
N SER A 90 -0.58 32.26 -18.16
CA SER A 90 0.39 33.08 -17.41
C SER A 90 1.65 32.27 -17.12
N ALA A 91 2.66 32.51 -17.96
CA ALA A 91 4.05 32.17 -17.68
C ALA A 91 4.72 33.18 -16.71
N GLN A 92 3.98 34.08 -16.07
CA GLN A 92 4.53 35.08 -15.16
C GLN A 92 4.02 34.90 -13.73
N ALA A 93 4.71 34.05 -12.96
CA ALA A 93 5.17 34.36 -11.60
C ALA A 93 5.97 33.16 -11.04
N ARG A 94 7.00 32.70 -11.77
CA ARG A 94 8.11 31.99 -11.11
C ARG A 94 9.05 33.06 -10.54
N ALA A 95 8.60 33.73 -9.48
CA ALA A 95 9.50 34.46 -8.61
C ALA A 95 10.22 33.41 -7.76
N SER A 96 11.46 33.11 -8.15
CA SER A 96 12.41 32.36 -7.35
C SER A 96 12.59 33.06 -6.01
N ALA A 97 12.14 32.44 -4.92
CA ALA A 97 12.65 32.69 -3.58
C ALA A 97 12.14 31.59 -2.64
N ALA A 98 13.02 30.67 -2.26
CA ALA A 98 13.32 30.36 -0.86
C ALA A 98 14.04 28.99 -0.75
N SER A 99 15.34 29.12 -0.50
CA SER A 99 16.13 28.28 0.40
C SER A 99 16.26 26.79 0.07
N ALA A 100 17.47 26.45 -0.40
CA ALA A 100 18.05 25.13 -0.28
C ALA A 100 18.08 24.70 1.20
N ALA A 101 17.00 24.07 1.66
CA ALA A 101 17.03 23.19 2.82
C ALA A 101 17.65 21.87 2.35
N VAL A 102 18.99 21.83 2.33
CA VAL A 102 19.75 20.58 2.26
C VAL A 102 19.44 19.82 3.54
N TRP A 103 18.50 18.88 3.45
CA TRP A 103 18.38 17.80 4.41
C TRP A 103 19.61 16.91 4.25
N ARG A 104 20.39 16.81 5.32
CA ARG A 104 21.53 15.92 5.48
C ARG A 104 21.02 14.71 6.25
N GLU A 105 21.04 13.53 5.63
CA GLU A 105 20.78 12.26 6.31
C GLU A 105 21.98 11.85 7.20
N PRO A 106 21.75 11.03 8.25
CA PRO A 106 22.71 10.77 9.34
C PRO A 106 23.93 9.96 8.93
#